data_AF-A0A0L9UVZ3-F1
#
_entry.id   AF-A0A0L9UVZ3-F1
#
_cell.length_a   1.000
_cell.length_b   1.000
_cell.length_c   1.000
_cell.angle_alpha   90.00
_cell.angle_beta   90.00
_cell.angle_gamma   90.00
#
_symmetry.space_group_name_H-M   'P 1'
#
loop_
_entity.id
_entity.type
_entity.pdbx_description
1 polymer ?
#
loop_
_entity_poly.entity_id
_entity_poly.type
_entity_poly.pdbx_seq_one_letter_code
_entity_poly.pdbx_strand_id
1 'polypeptide(L)'
;MVHYPNGTAGIHEAIDGDYLDSYNLSLLNPYMPNLSASWLFQRAMSAKKQSNVPADFINELLYSNFSCMQVRLGDPVLRPFLQDVVQFGPLSKTLGLVMLTNPQILPSIFKQVGVPVLVDWSRHFVGLGYYTFLSTFADPIVRPLVHTLPSKMSFQLKRHLEAWKYGAGLDYKL
;
A
#
# COMPACT_ATOMS: atom_id res chain seq x y z
N MET A 1 3.94 0.12 -13.18
CA MET A 1 5.22 -0.39 -12.65
C MET A 1 5.78 0.70 -11.74
N VAL A 2 5.63 0.55 -10.42
CA VAL A 2 6.17 1.48 -9.43
C VAL A 2 7.69 1.40 -9.52
N HIS A 3 8.28 2.32 -10.27
CA HIS A 3 9.73 2.39 -10.43
C HIS A 3 10.29 2.91 -9.12
N TYR A 4 11.05 2.08 -8.39
CA TYR A 4 11.83 2.48 -7.21
C TYR A 4 12.96 3.42 -7.67
N PRO A 5 12.82 4.75 -7.66
CA PRO A 5 13.86 5.64 -8.19
C PRO A 5 15.05 5.72 -7.21
N ASN A 6 14.90 5.16 -6.01
CA ASN A 6 15.79 5.36 -4.88
C ASN A 6 16.57 4.10 -4.45
N GLY A 7 16.32 2.94 -5.07
CA GLY A 7 17.14 1.75 -4.77
C GLY A 7 18.60 2.01 -5.09
N THR A 8 18.87 2.52 -6.30
CA THR A 8 20.22 2.82 -6.78
C THR A 8 20.89 3.93 -5.98
N ALA A 9 20.18 5.03 -5.70
CA ALA A 9 20.73 6.14 -4.91
C ALA A 9 21.05 5.73 -3.46
N GLY A 10 20.17 4.94 -2.82
CA GLY A 10 20.41 4.42 -1.47
C GLY A 10 21.57 3.42 -1.42
N ILE A 11 21.74 2.60 -2.46
CA ILE A 11 22.89 1.67 -2.57
C ILE A 11 24.19 2.46 -2.75
N HIS A 12 24.22 3.47 -3.61
CA HIS A 12 25.40 4.34 -3.78
C HIS A 12 25.77 5.03 -2.46
N GLU A 13 24.79 5.62 -1.77
CA GLU A 13 25.02 6.28 -0.48
C GLU A 13 25.52 5.29 0.60
N ALA A 14 25.06 4.03 0.58
CA ALA A 14 25.55 2.99 1.47
C ALA A 14 26.98 2.54 1.16
N ILE A 15 27.36 2.47 -0.12
CA ILE A 15 28.72 2.15 -0.54
C ILE A 15 29.69 3.29 -0.20
N ASP A 16 29.33 4.52 -0.54
CA ASP A 16 30.16 5.71 -0.30
C ASP A 16 30.39 5.99 1.19
N GLY A 17 29.39 5.69 2.01
CA GLY A 17 29.45 5.86 3.47
C GLY A 17 29.95 4.65 4.26
N ASP A 18 30.30 3.53 3.60
CA ASP A 18 30.63 2.25 4.23
C ASP A 18 29.54 1.74 5.22
N TYR A 19 28.28 1.88 4.82
CA TYR A 19 27.10 1.44 5.57
C TYR A 19 26.63 0.06 5.13
N LEU A 20 27.54 -0.89 4.92
CA LEU A 20 27.27 -2.22 4.36
C LEU A 20 26.92 -3.28 5.41
N ASP A 21 26.66 -2.86 6.65
CA ASP A 21 26.17 -3.76 7.69
C ASP A 21 24.73 -4.23 7.38
N SER A 22 24.37 -5.42 7.89
CA SER A 22 23.09 -6.07 7.61
C SER A 22 21.89 -5.19 7.98
N TYR A 23 22.03 -4.37 9.02
CA TYR A 23 20.98 -3.47 9.47
C TYR A 23 20.72 -2.37 8.43
N ASN A 24 21.74 -1.63 8.02
CA ASN A 24 21.59 -0.54 7.04
C ASN A 24 21.11 -1.05 5.68
N LEU A 25 21.59 -2.22 5.23
CA LEU A 25 21.13 -2.84 3.99
C LEU A 25 19.66 -3.25 4.07
N SER A 26 19.17 -3.71 5.23
CA SER A 26 17.75 -4.02 5.41
C SER A 26 16.84 -2.81 5.23
N LEU A 27 17.33 -1.60 5.53
CA LEU A 27 16.57 -0.35 5.36
C LEU A 27 16.37 0.04 3.89
N LEU A 28 17.14 -0.53 2.96
CA LEU A 28 17.00 -0.28 1.51
C LEU A 28 15.80 -1.02 0.91
N ASN A 29 15.35 -2.10 1.53
CA ASN A 29 14.17 -2.86 1.11
C ASN A 29 13.10 -2.82 2.21
N PRO A 30 12.45 -1.67 2.43
CA PRO A 30 11.50 -1.53 3.51
C PRO A 30 10.22 -2.32 3.23
N TYR A 31 9.51 -2.64 4.31
CA TYR A 31 8.15 -3.16 4.21
C TYR A 31 7.21 -2.17 3.50
N MET A 32 6.46 -2.67 2.50
CA MET A 32 5.57 -1.90 1.62
C MET A 32 4.09 -2.25 1.86
N PRO A 33 3.41 -1.59 2.82
CA PRO A 33 2.02 -1.91 3.15
C PRO A 33 1.05 -1.63 2.00
N ASN A 34 1.32 -0.67 1.11
CA ASN A 34 0.50 -0.42 -0.09
C ASN A 34 0.40 -1.66 -1.00
N LEU A 35 1.53 -2.34 -1.26
CA LEU A 35 1.56 -3.55 -2.06
C LEU A 35 0.91 -4.73 -1.34
N SER A 36 1.16 -4.88 -0.03
CA SER A 36 0.53 -5.95 0.74
C SER A 36 -0.99 -5.76 0.86
N ALA A 37 -1.47 -4.52 0.96
CA ALA A 37 -2.89 -4.21 1.01
C ALA A 37 -3.61 -4.45 -0.33
N SER A 38 -2.92 -4.32 -1.47
CA SER A 38 -3.52 -4.57 -2.80
C SER A 38 -3.79 -6.06 -3.04
N TRP A 39 -3.01 -6.95 -2.43
CA TRP A 39 -3.10 -8.39 -2.64
C TRP A 39 -4.45 -9.01 -2.26
N LEU A 40 -5.18 -8.46 -1.28
CA LEU A 40 -6.52 -8.96 -0.95
C LEU A 40 -7.49 -8.83 -2.13
N PHE A 41 -7.42 -7.72 -2.87
CA PHE A 41 -8.24 -7.54 -4.08
C PHE A 41 -7.91 -8.63 -5.10
N GLN A 42 -6.62 -8.83 -5.38
CA GLN A 42 -6.17 -9.86 -6.31
C GLN A 42 -6.65 -11.24 -5.88
N ARG A 43 -6.56 -11.56 -4.57
CA ARG A 43 -7.03 -12.83 -4.01
C ARG A 43 -8.54 -13.01 -4.10
N ALA A 44 -9.31 -11.95 -3.85
CA ALA A 44 -10.77 -11.98 -3.94
C ALA A 44 -11.28 -12.07 -5.39
N MET A 45 -10.53 -11.49 -6.34
CA MET A 45 -10.85 -11.46 -7.77
C MET A 45 -10.22 -12.62 -8.56
N SER A 46 -9.49 -13.52 -7.89
CA SER A 46 -8.93 -14.73 -8.50
C SER A 46 -9.92 -15.89 -8.46
N ALA A 47 -9.99 -16.67 -9.54
CA ALA A 47 -10.79 -17.89 -9.59
C ALA A 47 -10.23 -18.98 -8.65
N LYS A 48 -11.12 -19.64 -7.88
CA LYS A 48 -10.78 -20.79 -7.04
C LYS A 48 -11.53 -22.02 -7.53
N LYS A 49 -10.85 -23.18 -7.56
CA LYS A 49 -11.40 -24.45 -8.07
C LYS A 49 -12.57 -25.01 -7.22
N GLN A 50 -12.72 -24.58 -5.97
CA GLN A 50 -13.72 -25.08 -5.01
C GLN A 50 -14.30 -23.93 -4.15
N SER A 51 -14.69 -22.82 -4.76
CA SER A 51 -15.38 -21.74 -4.03
C SER A 51 -16.89 -21.95 -4.09
N ASN A 52 -17.54 -22.06 -2.92
CA ASN A 52 -19.01 -22.08 -2.80
C ASN A 52 -19.61 -20.66 -2.92
N VAL A 53 -19.20 -19.94 -3.97
CA VAL A 53 -19.64 -18.58 -4.31
C VAL A 53 -20.37 -18.60 -5.66
N PRO A 54 -21.31 -17.68 -5.91
CA PRO A 54 -21.99 -17.58 -7.19
C PRO A 54 -21.01 -17.42 -8.36
N ALA A 55 -21.35 -17.95 -9.54
CA ALA A 55 -20.50 -17.86 -10.73
C ALA A 55 -20.17 -16.40 -11.11
N ASP A 56 -21.11 -15.49 -10.90
CA ASP A 56 -20.98 -14.07 -11.24
C ASP A 56 -20.29 -13.23 -10.15
N PHE A 57 -19.93 -13.81 -9.01
CA PHE A 57 -19.40 -13.07 -7.85
C PHE A 57 -18.17 -12.22 -8.17
N ILE A 58 -17.21 -12.77 -8.92
CA ILE A 58 -15.99 -12.03 -9.29
C ILE A 58 -16.34 -10.83 -10.17
N ASN A 59 -17.28 -11.01 -11.11
CA ASN A 59 -17.75 -9.95 -11.99
C ASN A 59 -18.48 -8.86 -11.20
N GLU A 60 -19.33 -9.23 -10.25
CA GLU A 60 -20.01 -8.29 -9.35
C GLU A 60 -19.02 -7.52 -8.47
N LEU A 61 -18.00 -8.19 -7.94
CA LEU A 61 -16.96 -7.58 -7.10
C LEU A 61 -16.14 -6.56 -7.89
N LEU A 62 -15.67 -6.95 -9.08
CA LEU A 62 -14.96 -6.06 -10.01
C LEU A 62 -15.85 -4.87 -10.38
N TYR A 63 -17.07 -5.13 -10.82
CA TYR A 63 -18.01 -4.09 -11.23
C TYR A 63 -18.29 -3.10 -10.10
N SER A 64 -18.55 -3.58 -8.88
CA SER A 64 -18.84 -2.73 -7.72
C SER A 64 -17.63 -1.87 -7.33
N ASN A 65 -16.42 -2.45 -7.30
CA ASN A 65 -15.19 -1.71 -7.01
C ASN A 65 -14.92 -0.63 -8.06
N PHE A 66 -14.92 -0.98 -9.36
CA PHE A 66 -14.68 -0.02 -10.43
C PHE A 66 -15.77 1.03 -10.54
N SER A 67 -17.04 0.67 -10.35
CA SER A 67 -18.14 1.65 -10.33
C SER A 67 -17.97 2.66 -9.20
N CYS A 68 -17.56 2.21 -8.00
CA CYS A 68 -17.25 3.11 -6.89
C CYS A 68 -16.08 4.04 -7.23
N MET A 69 -15.01 3.54 -7.84
CA MET A 69 -13.86 4.36 -8.21
C MET A 69 -14.18 5.36 -9.31
N GLN A 70 -14.80 4.91 -10.41
CA GLN A 70 -15.05 5.73 -11.59
C GLN A 70 -16.17 6.76 -11.37
N VAL A 71 -17.29 6.35 -10.78
CA VAL A 71 -18.50 7.19 -10.71
C VAL A 71 -18.51 8.07 -9.47
N ARG A 72 -17.86 7.63 -8.37
CA ARG A 72 -18.00 8.29 -7.05
C ARG A 72 -16.71 8.91 -6.53
N LEU A 73 -15.54 8.47 -6.98
CA LEU A 73 -14.24 8.95 -6.49
C LEU A 73 -13.39 9.65 -7.56
N GLY A 74 -13.56 9.30 -8.83
CA GLY A 74 -12.91 9.91 -9.99
C GLY A 74 -11.47 9.47 -10.24
N ASP A 75 -10.83 10.15 -11.21
CA ASP A 75 -9.47 9.88 -11.71
C ASP A 75 -8.36 9.82 -10.63
N PRO A 76 -8.37 10.65 -9.57
CA PRO A 76 -7.34 10.59 -8.52
C PRO A 76 -7.33 9.28 -7.73
N VAL A 77 -8.40 8.49 -7.80
CA VAL A 77 -8.48 7.15 -7.19
C VAL A 77 -8.31 6.06 -8.25
N LEU A 78 -8.99 6.20 -9.38
CA LEU A 78 -8.99 5.18 -10.43
C LEU A 78 -7.61 5.00 -11.07
N ARG A 79 -6.93 6.09 -11.44
CA ARG A 79 -5.64 6.02 -12.15
C ARG A 79 -4.53 5.37 -11.33
N PRO A 80 -4.28 5.76 -10.06
CA PRO A 80 -3.29 5.05 -9.25
C PRO A 80 -3.66 3.59 -9.04
N PHE A 81 -4.94 3.28 -8.80
CA PHE A 81 -5.38 1.88 -8.62
C PHE A 81 -5.10 1.01 -9.85
N LEU A 82 -5.36 1.51 -11.07
CA LEU A 82 -5.03 0.83 -12.32
C LEU A 82 -3.51 0.62 -12.54
N GLN A 83 -2.66 1.36 -11.83
CA GLN A 83 -1.21 1.21 -11.84
C GLN A 83 -0.69 0.38 -10.67
N ASP A 84 -1.58 -0.33 -9.97
CA ASP A 84 -1.31 -1.08 -8.74
C ASP A 84 -0.80 -0.22 -7.57
N VAL A 85 -1.10 1.08 -7.58
CA VAL A 85 -0.81 1.99 -6.48
C VAL A 85 -2.01 2.11 -5.56
N VAL A 86 -1.88 1.58 -4.35
CA VAL A 86 -2.91 1.65 -3.31
C VAL A 86 -2.51 2.67 -2.25
N GLN A 87 -3.42 3.59 -1.96
CA GLN A 87 -3.27 4.61 -0.92
C GLN A 87 -4.38 4.44 0.12
N PHE A 88 -4.08 4.74 1.39
CA PHE A 88 -5.01 4.53 2.50
C PHE A 88 -6.38 5.20 2.30
N GLY A 89 -6.38 6.50 1.95
CA GLY A 89 -7.59 7.30 1.81
C GLY A 89 -8.51 6.80 0.68
N PRO A 90 -8.02 6.72 -0.57
CA PRO A 90 -8.75 6.12 -1.68
C PRO A 90 -9.29 4.73 -1.37
N LEU A 91 -8.45 3.84 -0.82
CA LEU A 91 -8.85 2.48 -0.46
C LEU A 91 -9.98 2.44 0.56
N SER A 92 -9.84 3.21 1.65
CA SER A 92 -10.85 3.28 2.72
C SER A 92 -12.20 3.76 2.18
N LYS A 93 -12.19 4.76 1.29
CA LYS A 93 -13.40 5.27 0.64
C LYS A 93 -14.03 4.23 -0.27
N THR A 94 -13.24 3.53 -1.09
CA THR A 94 -13.76 2.47 -1.97
C THR A 94 -14.40 1.36 -1.14
N LEU A 95 -13.69 0.82 -0.14
CA LEU A 95 -14.21 -0.26 0.69
C LEU A 95 -15.47 0.17 1.46
N GLY A 96 -15.44 1.35 2.09
CA GLY A 96 -16.61 1.87 2.80
C GLY A 96 -17.81 2.07 1.88
N LEU A 97 -17.60 2.57 0.66
CA LEU A 97 -18.67 2.76 -0.31
C LEU A 97 -19.23 1.44 -0.84
N VAL A 98 -18.39 0.43 -1.09
CA VAL A 98 -18.84 -0.92 -1.46
C VAL A 98 -19.65 -1.56 -0.33
N MET A 99 -19.22 -1.39 0.93
CA MET A 99 -19.98 -1.88 2.09
C MET A 99 -21.35 -1.21 2.22
N LEU A 100 -21.45 0.08 1.88
CA LEU A 100 -22.71 0.82 1.92
C LEU A 100 -23.64 0.50 0.73
N THR A 101 -23.07 0.28 -0.46
CA THR A 101 -23.85 0.12 -1.70
C THR A 101 -24.15 -1.34 -2.06
N ASN A 102 -23.33 -2.27 -1.60
CA ASN A 102 -23.44 -3.70 -1.89
C ASN A 102 -23.06 -4.57 -0.66
N PRO A 103 -23.74 -4.42 0.49
CA PRO A 103 -23.40 -5.16 1.71
C PRO A 103 -23.51 -6.69 1.54
N GLN A 104 -24.39 -7.16 0.64
CA GLN A 104 -24.58 -8.58 0.35
C GLN A 104 -23.35 -9.27 -0.25
N ILE A 105 -22.35 -8.52 -0.73
CA ILE A 105 -21.11 -9.09 -1.27
C ILE A 105 -20.17 -9.60 -0.17
N LEU A 106 -20.33 -9.10 1.07
CA LEU A 106 -19.42 -9.40 2.17
C LEU A 106 -19.36 -10.91 2.50
N PRO A 107 -20.47 -11.63 2.71
CA PRO A 107 -20.42 -13.08 2.95
C PRO A 107 -19.71 -13.86 1.85
N SER A 108 -19.87 -13.44 0.59
CA SER A 108 -19.20 -14.05 -0.56
C SER A 108 -17.69 -13.78 -0.56
N ILE A 109 -17.26 -12.58 -0.16
CA ILE A 109 -15.83 -12.28 0.10
C ILE A 109 -15.29 -13.21 1.18
N PHE A 110 -15.96 -13.34 2.32
CA PHE A 110 -15.53 -14.24 3.41
C PHE A 110 -15.38 -15.70 2.94
N LYS A 111 -16.33 -16.20 2.14
CA LYS A 111 -16.26 -17.54 1.54
C LYS A 111 -15.12 -17.66 0.52
N GLN A 112 -14.87 -16.61 -0.27
CA GLN A 112 -13.84 -16.61 -1.30
C GLN A 112 -12.43 -16.57 -0.71
N VAL A 113 -12.14 -15.63 0.20
CA VAL A 113 -10.78 -15.42 0.71
C VAL A 113 -10.49 -16.15 2.01
N GLY A 114 -11.50 -16.36 2.84
CA GLY A 114 -11.37 -16.93 4.18
C GLY A 114 -11.02 -15.90 5.26
N VAL A 115 -11.46 -16.15 6.49
CA VAL A 115 -11.21 -15.28 7.65
C VAL A 115 -9.72 -15.06 7.94
N PRO A 116 -8.84 -16.09 7.90
CA PRO A 116 -7.42 -15.89 8.19
C PRO A 116 -6.75 -14.88 7.25
N VAL A 117 -7.15 -14.88 5.98
CA VAL A 117 -6.64 -13.95 4.96
C VAL A 117 -7.08 -12.51 5.23
N LEU A 118 -8.32 -12.31 5.71
CA LEU A 118 -8.81 -10.97 6.04
C LEU A 118 -8.14 -10.40 7.30
N VAL A 119 -7.85 -11.25 8.28
CA VAL A 119 -7.11 -10.84 9.49
C VAL A 119 -5.66 -10.46 9.13
N ASP A 120 -5.02 -11.22 8.24
CA ASP A 120 -3.68 -10.88 7.77
C ASP A 120 -3.68 -9.57 6.98
N TRP A 121 -4.64 -9.40 6.06
CA TRP A 121 -4.82 -8.16 5.31
C TRP A 121 -5.11 -6.95 6.20
N SER A 122 -5.89 -7.09 7.29
CA SER A 122 -6.19 -5.96 8.17
C SER A 122 -4.94 -5.41 8.85
N ARG A 123 -3.94 -6.25 9.14
CA ARG A 123 -2.61 -5.81 9.60
C ARG A 123 -1.93 -4.92 8.56
N HIS A 124 -1.97 -5.33 7.29
CA HIS A 124 -1.41 -4.55 6.19
C HIS A 124 -2.15 -3.23 5.97
N PHE A 125 -3.48 -3.24 6.08
CA PHE A 125 -4.32 -2.05 5.99
C PHE A 125 -4.04 -1.04 7.12
N VAL A 126 -3.90 -1.52 8.36
CA VAL A 126 -3.50 -0.67 9.50
C VAL A 126 -2.09 -0.13 9.29
N GLY A 127 -1.16 -0.96 8.82
CA GLY A 127 0.20 -0.52 8.45
C GLY A 127 0.20 0.57 7.38
N LEU A 128 -0.67 0.47 6.37
CA LEU A 128 -0.85 1.47 5.32
C LEU A 128 -1.35 2.80 5.90
N GLY A 129 -2.33 2.75 6.82
CA GLY A 129 -2.80 3.93 7.55
C GLY A 129 -1.71 4.57 8.41
N TYR A 130 -0.94 3.74 9.12
CA TYR A 130 0.18 4.20 9.95
C TYR A 130 1.28 4.88 9.11
N TYR A 131 1.67 4.29 7.99
CA TYR A 131 2.67 4.89 7.09
C TYR A 131 2.17 6.18 6.44
N THR A 132 0.88 6.22 6.07
CA THR A 132 0.25 7.44 5.56
C THR A 132 0.30 8.55 6.60
N PHE A 133 -0.02 8.24 7.86
CA PHE A 133 0.05 9.18 8.97
C PHE A 133 1.48 9.69 9.20
N LEU A 134 2.46 8.78 9.31
CA LEU A 134 3.86 9.15 9.50
C LEU A 134 4.38 10.02 8.35
N SER A 135 4.10 9.64 7.10
CA SER A 135 4.55 10.41 5.94
C SER A 135 3.86 11.78 5.83
N THR A 136 2.64 11.94 6.32
CA THR A 136 1.89 13.19 6.20
C THR A 136 2.20 14.16 7.34
N PHE A 137 2.33 13.64 8.56
CA PHE A 137 2.43 14.46 9.78
C PHE A 137 3.80 14.39 10.44
N ALA A 138 4.46 13.24 10.46
CA ALA A 138 5.76 13.09 11.13
C ALA A 138 6.94 13.48 10.22
N ASP A 139 6.91 13.09 8.94
CA ASP A 139 7.99 13.40 7.98
C ASP A 139 8.34 14.90 7.94
N PRO A 140 7.38 15.84 7.77
CA PRO A 140 7.72 17.27 7.70
C PRO A 140 8.41 17.81 8.96
N ILE A 141 8.14 17.22 10.12
CA ILE A 141 8.69 17.61 11.41
C ILE A 141 10.12 17.06 11.57
N VAL A 142 10.34 15.83 11.14
CA VAL A 142 11.59 15.09 11.38
C VAL A 142 12.60 15.29 10.24
N ARG A 143 12.14 15.57 9.02
CA ARG A 143 12.98 15.73 7.82
C ARG A 143 14.08 16.79 7.94
N PRO A 144 13.90 17.94 8.62
CA PRO A 144 14.99 18.88 8.87
C PRO A 144 16.17 18.29 9.65
N LEU A 145 15.92 17.31 10.53
CA LEU A 145 16.95 16.68 11.34
C LEU A 145 17.96 15.89 10.50
N VAL A 146 17.57 15.42 9.32
CA VAL A 146 18.45 14.72 8.37
C VAL A 146 19.72 15.55 8.08
N HIS A 147 19.62 16.88 8.02
CA HIS A 147 20.75 17.75 7.72
C HIS A 147 21.63 18.07 8.94
N THR A 148 21.16 17.76 10.15
CA THR A 148 21.86 18.07 11.41
C THR A 148 22.56 16.86 12.03
N LEU A 149 22.13 15.66 11.65
CA LEU A 149 22.63 14.41 12.22
C LEU A 149 23.96 13.97 11.58
N PRO A 150 24.78 13.16 12.29
CA PRO A 150 25.93 12.49 11.70
C PRO A 150 25.54 11.67 10.46
N SER A 151 26.47 11.52 9.52
CA SER A 151 26.24 10.93 8.19
C SER A 151 25.48 9.58 8.23
N LYS A 152 25.86 8.66 9.12
CA LYS A 152 25.20 7.36 9.27
C LYS A 152 23.75 7.47 9.76
N MET A 153 23.51 8.34 10.75
CA MET A 153 22.15 8.55 11.28
C MET A 153 21.27 9.29 10.28
N SER A 154 21.85 10.24 9.53
CA SER A 154 21.19 10.94 8.43
C SER A 154 20.74 9.95 7.35
N PHE A 155 21.62 9.02 6.93
CA PHE A 155 21.30 7.94 6.01
C PHE A 155 20.11 7.10 6.52
N GLN A 156 20.21 6.58 7.76
CA GLN A 156 19.16 5.73 8.34
C GLN A 156 17.81 6.45 8.43
N LEU A 157 17.81 7.69 8.90
CA LEU A 157 16.60 8.49 8.99
C LEU A 157 15.99 8.71 7.60
N LYS A 158 16.81 9.06 6.60
CA LYS A 158 16.37 9.22 5.21
C LYS A 158 15.74 7.92 4.68
N ARG A 159 16.31 6.74 4.96
CA ARG A 159 15.71 5.45 4.56
C ARG A 159 14.33 5.24 5.21
N HIS A 160 14.16 5.58 6.49
CA HIS A 160 12.86 5.48 7.17
C HIS A 160 11.80 6.44 6.62
N LEU A 161 12.18 7.69 6.38
CA LEU A 161 11.28 8.69 5.77
C LEU A 161 10.81 8.25 4.38
N GLU A 162 11.75 7.74 3.57
CA GLU A 162 11.44 7.16 2.27
C GLU A 162 10.51 5.95 2.42
N ALA A 163 10.78 5.02 3.34
CA ALA A 163 9.94 3.86 3.60
C ALA A 163 8.48 4.25 3.91
N TRP A 164 8.26 5.30 4.71
CA TRP A 164 6.90 5.77 5.02
C TRP A 164 6.19 6.28 3.78
N LYS A 165 6.87 7.13 2.99
CA LYS A 165 6.31 7.73 1.78
C LYS A 165 5.98 6.69 0.71
N TYR A 166 6.95 5.84 0.35
CA TYR A 166 6.80 4.82 -0.68
C TYR A 166 5.86 3.69 -0.23
N GLY A 167 5.98 3.26 1.03
CA GLY A 167 5.10 2.24 1.59
C GLY A 167 3.64 2.70 1.70
N ALA A 168 3.39 4.01 1.78
CA ALA A 168 2.05 4.60 1.72
C ALA A 168 1.53 4.86 0.28
N GLY A 169 2.36 4.68 -0.76
CA GLY A 169 2.02 5.02 -2.14
C GLY A 169 1.89 6.52 -2.39
N LEU A 170 2.48 7.37 -1.54
CA LEU A 170 2.45 8.84 -1.64
C LEU A 170 3.51 9.41 -2.59
N ASP A 171 4.25 8.54 -3.27
CA ASP A 171 5.19 8.85 -4.34
C ASP A 171 4.54 8.96 -5.72
N TYR A 172 3.30 8.53 -5.87
CA TYR A 172 2.52 8.65 -7.10
C TYR A 172 2.35 10.10 -7.53
N LYS A 173 2.63 10.38 -8.80
CA LYS A 173 2.42 11.67 -9.47
C LYS A 173 1.54 11.44 -10.71
N LEU A 174 0.52 12.29 -10.85
CA LEU A 174 -0.40 12.31 -12.00
C LEU A 174 0.27 12.82 -13.28
#